data_AF-A0A8H8QV71-F1
#
_entry.id   AF-A0A8H8QV71-F1
#
_cell.length_a   1.000
_cell.length_b   1.000
_cell.length_c   1.000
_cell.angle_alpha   90.00
_cell.angle_beta   90.00
_cell.angle_gamma   90.00
#
_symmetry.space_group_name_H-M   'P 1'
#
loop_
_entity.id
_entity.type
_entity.pdbx_description
1 polymer ?
#
loop_
_entity_poly.entity_id
_entity_poly.type
_entity_poly.pdbx_seq_one_letter_code
_entity_poly.pdbx_strand_id
1 'polypeptide(L)'
;MSTPTAPIEVGNGPKKPSLISVDELVKIMEANTLQDDPREKKTERSSKLVKAYLIQNEPEFVRVMGFRDRGWMQNKDKGDAFFKAQRERADNTDISGEQKFFRMMIQIADEMNGMTGALSPQTARGSDMKVLDICMAPGGYTAAVLRFNPRAKAFAITLPMEQGGHPIHIERNRLAGLQLLDVTMLVNEYTDKPITPGHPDRKKFLTIRPFKFHSFDLVFCDGMVLRTQQREDYREGNEVIRLSTSQLILAMQRIKAGGTLVMLLHKIDSFPAANILYKFSKFAKLEAFKPQKKHGTRSSFYMIAKDVQPSHEAAKAVVAEWKEAWWKATFGGEAGIGEPKVDPPESVVFNMLEEFGEQLMEMGRPIWRIQGDALSRTEYAGDGSIDIARSETAVDLSGTINSSPWRDLRESLKENVPLQTSGSPVGPSSWRALRENVPPQSSANPVTPSPWDVMRESMKERLPPHSSPLHKDLKGI
;
A
#
# COMPACT_ATOMS: atom_id res chain seq x y z
N MET A 1 -71.02 -8.34 12.32
CA MET A 1 -69.75 -8.96 11.92
C MET A 1 -68.70 -7.87 11.92
N SER A 2 -67.88 -7.83 12.97
CA SER A 2 -66.80 -6.84 13.12
C SER A 2 -65.57 -7.62 13.57
N THR A 3 -64.64 -7.82 12.64
CA THR A 3 -63.34 -8.45 12.89
C THR A 3 -62.37 -7.40 13.44
N PRO A 4 -61.62 -7.67 14.51
CA PRO A 4 -60.56 -6.79 14.97
C PRO A 4 -59.28 -7.01 14.16
N THR A 5 -58.69 -5.92 13.70
CA THR A 5 -57.42 -5.88 12.98
C THR A 5 -56.26 -6.12 13.96
N ALA A 6 -55.39 -7.09 13.67
CA ALA A 6 -54.18 -7.34 14.45
C ALA A 6 -53.12 -6.24 14.18
N PRO A 7 -52.30 -5.86 15.17
CA PRO A 7 -51.23 -4.89 14.98
C PRO A 7 -50.09 -5.50 14.15
N ILE A 8 -49.61 -4.72 13.19
CA ILE A 8 -48.45 -5.02 12.34
C ILE A 8 -47.20 -4.98 13.23
N GLU A 9 -46.53 -6.12 13.38
CA GLU A 9 -45.20 -6.18 14.00
C GLU A 9 -44.22 -5.38 13.15
N VAL A 10 -43.65 -4.34 13.76
CA VAL A 10 -42.53 -3.59 13.21
C VAL A 10 -41.33 -4.52 13.20
N GLY A 11 -40.93 -4.94 11.99
CA GLY A 11 -39.77 -5.81 11.78
C GLY A 11 -38.53 -5.25 12.46
N ASN A 12 -37.89 -6.09 13.28
CA ASN A 12 -36.60 -5.84 13.89
C ASN A 12 -35.61 -5.36 12.82
N GLY A 13 -35.04 -4.17 13.01
CA GLY A 13 -33.88 -3.71 12.26
C GLY A 13 -32.71 -4.72 12.36
N PRO A 14 -31.67 -4.58 11.53
CA PRO A 14 -30.53 -5.49 11.55
C PRO A 14 -29.98 -5.58 12.98
N LYS A 15 -30.03 -6.79 13.56
CA LYS A 15 -29.45 -7.08 14.87
C LYS A 15 -27.98 -6.66 14.81
N LYS A 16 -27.54 -5.80 15.74
CA LYS A 16 -26.10 -5.60 15.98
C LYS A 16 -25.46 -6.98 16.13
N PRO A 17 -24.28 -7.24 15.53
CA PRO A 17 -23.55 -8.48 15.76
C PRO A 17 -23.44 -8.69 17.28
N SER A 18 -23.99 -9.78 17.79
CA SER A 18 -23.84 -10.11 19.20
C SER A 18 -22.36 -10.25 19.49
N LEU A 19 -21.86 -9.60 20.55
CA LEU A 19 -20.50 -9.77 21.05
C LEU A 19 -20.26 -11.27 21.30
N ILE A 20 -19.59 -11.91 20.36
CA ILE A 20 -19.25 -13.34 20.42
C ILE A 20 -18.28 -13.50 21.58
N SER A 21 -18.54 -14.48 22.45
CA SER A 21 -17.63 -14.75 23.57
C SER A 21 -16.28 -15.25 23.05
N VAL A 22 -15.21 -14.94 23.80
CA VAL A 22 -13.86 -15.44 23.52
C VAL A 22 -13.85 -16.96 23.33
N ASP A 23 -14.57 -17.68 24.20
CA ASP A 23 -14.67 -19.15 24.15
C ASP A 23 -15.32 -19.66 22.87
N GLU A 24 -16.29 -18.94 22.33
CA GLU A 24 -16.97 -19.29 21.08
C GLU A 24 -16.06 -19.06 19.87
N LEU A 25 -15.30 -17.96 19.83
CA LEU A 25 -14.29 -17.73 18.78
C LEU A 25 -13.18 -18.77 18.81
N VAL A 26 -12.74 -19.18 20.01
CA VAL A 26 -11.74 -20.24 20.16
C VAL A 26 -12.29 -21.57 19.65
N LYS A 27 -13.54 -21.92 19.96
CA LYS A 27 -14.20 -23.13 19.42
C LYS A 27 -14.30 -23.12 17.91
N ILE A 28 -14.70 -21.99 17.30
CA ILE A 28 -14.75 -21.86 15.83
C ILE A 28 -13.35 -22.00 15.24
N MET A 29 -12.34 -21.38 15.84
CA MET A 29 -10.95 -21.51 15.42
C MET A 29 -10.45 -22.96 15.47
N GLU A 30 -10.80 -23.71 16.50
CA GLU A 30 -10.40 -25.12 16.66
C GLU A 30 -11.16 -26.05 15.72
N ALA A 31 -12.42 -25.75 15.43
CA ALA A 31 -13.26 -26.52 14.52
C ALA A 31 -12.91 -26.33 13.03
N ASN A 32 -12.23 -25.24 12.67
CA ASN A 32 -11.92 -24.90 11.28
C ASN A 32 -10.42 -25.05 10.99
N THR A 33 -10.07 -25.73 9.89
CA THR A 33 -8.70 -25.78 9.40
C THR A 33 -8.32 -24.44 8.76
N LEU A 34 -7.92 -23.47 9.57
CA LEU A 34 -7.57 -22.11 9.12
C LEU A 34 -6.14 -22.04 8.56
N GLN A 35 -5.83 -22.85 7.53
CA GLN A 35 -4.58 -22.74 6.77
C GLN A 35 -4.73 -21.69 5.68
N ASP A 36 -3.76 -20.78 5.56
CA ASP A 36 -3.85 -19.68 4.61
C ASP A 36 -2.57 -19.42 3.79
N ASP A 37 -1.58 -20.30 3.95
CA ASP A 37 -0.33 -20.25 3.22
C ASP A 37 -0.19 -21.56 2.42
N PRO A 38 -0.07 -21.48 1.08
CA PRO A 38 0.15 -22.67 0.26
C PRO A 38 1.45 -23.43 0.62
N ARG A 39 2.37 -22.78 1.35
CA ARG A 39 3.63 -23.35 1.85
C ARG A 39 3.50 -23.98 3.24
N GLU A 40 2.27 -24.19 3.73
CA GLU A 40 1.99 -24.83 5.02
C GLU A 40 2.58 -24.08 6.24
N LYS A 41 2.90 -22.79 6.08
CA LYS A 41 3.27 -21.95 7.23
C LYS A 41 2.08 -21.88 8.18
N LYS A 42 2.37 -22.10 9.47
CA LYS A 42 1.37 -22.03 10.53
C LYS A 42 0.81 -20.62 10.61
N THR A 43 -0.48 -20.45 10.29
CA THR A 43 -1.22 -19.20 10.52
C THR A 43 -1.09 -18.79 11.98
N GLU A 44 -0.75 -17.52 12.24
CA GLU A 44 -0.60 -17.03 13.60
C GLU A 44 -1.93 -17.08 14.36
N ARG A 45 -1.86 -17.23 15.69
CA ARG A 45 -3.06 -17.40 16.52
C ARG A 45 -3.93 -16.14 16.46
N SER A 46 -3.32 -14.95 16.44
CA SER A 46 -4.05 -13.70 16.25
C SER A 46 -4.84 -13.67 14.94
N SER A 47 -4.24 -14.10 13.84
CA SER A 47 -4.90 -14.15 12.53
C SER A 47 -6.02 -15.19 12.50
N LYS A 48 -5.87 -16.31 13.23
CA LYS A 48 -6.95 -17.31 13.36
C LYS A 48 -8.16 -16.77 14.12
N LEU A 49 -7.96 -15.99 15.18
CA LEU A 49 -9.06 -15.36 15.93
C LEU A 49 -9.84 -14.36 15.05
N VAL A 50 -9.14 -13.54 14.25
CA VAL A 50 -9.80 -12.64 13.27
C VAL A 50 -10.67 -13.44 12.30
N LYS A 51 -10.15 -14.57 11.77
CA LYS A 51 -10.91 -15.41 10.84
C LYS A 51 -12.09 -16.09 11.49
N ALA A 52 -11.96 -16.57 12.72
CA ALA A 52 -13.07 -17.14 13.48
C ALA A 52 -14.22 -16.12 13.62
N TYR A 53 -13.88 -14.86 13.92
CA TYR A 53 -14.86 -13.78 13.95
C TYR A 53 -15.53 -13.55 12.60
N LEU A 54 -14.75 -13.54 11.51
CA LEU A 54 -15.29 -13.33 10.16
C LEU A 54 -16.13 -14.50 9.65
N ILE A 55 -15.80 -15.74 10.00
CA ILE A 55 -16.59 -16.94 9.64
C ILE A 55 -18.01 -16.83 10.16
N GLN A 56 -18.15 -16.34 11.40
CA GLN A 56 -19.46 -16.24 12.03
C GLN A 56 -20.32 -15.10 11.46
N ASN A 57 -19.68 -14.03 10.98
CA ASN A 57 -20.39 -12.77 10.72
C ASN A 57 -20.43 -12.34 9.25
N GLU A 58 -19.55 -12.84 8.38
CA GLU A 58 -19.40 -12.32 7.02
C GLU A 58 -19.45 -13.43 5.94
N PRO A 59 -20.59 -13.61 5.25
CA PRO A 59 -20.78 -14.67 4.28
C PRO A 59 -19.86 -14.56 3.05
N GLU A 60 -19.48 -13.34 2.62
CA GLU A 60 -18.53 -13.21 1.50
C GLU A 60 -17.13 -13.71 1.90
N PHE A 61 -16.75 -13.58 3.18
CA PHE A 61 -15.52 -14.15 3.68
C PHE A 61 -15.56 -15.69 3.66
N VAL A 62 -16.65 -16.28 4.16
CA VAL A 62 -16.85 -17.74 4.10
C VAL A 62 -16.78 -18.25 2.66
N ARG A 63 -17.42 -17.55 1.72
CA ARG A 63 -17.40 -17.90 0.30
C ARG A 63 -15.99 -17.90 -0.27
N VAL A 64 -15.21 -16.83 -0.06
CA VAL A 64 -13.83 -16.76 -0.59
C VAL A 64 -12.92 -17.78 0.08
N MET A 65 -13.11 -18.10 1.37
CA MET A 65 -12.38 -19.20 2.02
C MET A 65 -12.65 -20.53 1.33
N GLY A 66 -13.89 -20.86 1.00
CA GLY A 66 -14.20 -22.09 0.26
C GLY A 66 -13.44 -22.20 -1.07
N PHE A 67 -13.30 -21.10 -1.82
CA PHE A 67 -12.47 -21.10 -3.04
C PHE A 67 -10.98 -21.26 -2.73
N ARG A 68 -10.46 -20.58 -1.70
CA ARG A 68 -9.07 -20.69 -1.27
C ARG A 68 -8.74 -22.13 -0.85
N ASP A 69 -9.58 -22.76 -0.04
CA ASP A 69 -9.41 -24.14 0.43
C ASP A 69 -9.43 -25.14 -0.73
N ARG A 70 -10.34 -24.96 -1.69
CA ARG A 70 -10.34 -25.76 -2.92
C ARG A 70 -9.03 -25.64 -3.68
N GLY A 71 -8.54 -24.42 -3.90
CA GLY A 71 -7.31 -24.17 -4.65
C GLY A 71 -6.02 -24.58 -3.95
N TRP A 72 -5.96 -24.44 -2.63
CA TRP A 72 -4.73 -24.64 -1.85
C TRP A 72 -4.62 -26.03 -1.22
N MET A 73 -5.76 -26.66 -0.88
CA MET A 73 -5.78 -27.95 -0.19
C MET A 73 -6.28 -29.06 -1.10
N GLN A 74 -7.45 -28.88 -1.72
CA GLN A 74 -8.09 -29.95 -2.48
C GLN A 74 -7.43 -30.17 -3.85
N ASN A 75 -7.09 -29.08 -4.54
CA ASN A 75 -6.44 -29.07 -5.85
C ASN A 75 -5.00 -28.56 -5.76
N LYS A 76 -4.29 -28.89 -4.67
CA LYS A 76 -2.96 -28.35 -4.32
C LYS A 76 -2.01 -28.36 -5.51
N ASP A 77 -1.88 -29.49 -6.21
CA ASP A 77 -0.94 -29.63 -7.35
C ASP A 77 -1.22 -28.61 -8.47
N LYS A 78 -2.50 -28.42 -8.83
CA LYS A 78 -2.89 -27.43 -9.85
C LYS A 78 -2.67 -26.01 -9.37
N GLY A 79 -3.01 -25.73 -8.10
CA GLY A 79 -2.76 -24.45 -7.47
C GLY A 79 -1.26 -24.12 -7.48
N ASP A 80 -0.43 -25.02 -6.98
CA ASP A 80 1.02 -24.85 -6.87
C ASP A 80 1.68 -24.70 -8.24
N ALA A 81 1.27 -25.48 -9.23
CA ALA A 81 1.72 -25.31 -10.61
C ALA A 81 1.38 -23.91 -11.16
N PHE A 82 0.14 -23.44 -10.96
CA PHE A 82 -0.29 -22.11 -11.39
C PHE A 82 0.53 -20.99 -10.72
N PHE A 83 0.73 -21.07 -9.40
CA PHE A 83 1.50 -20.06 -8.67
C PHE A 83 3.00 -20.14 -8.99
N LYS A 84 3.56 -21.33 -9.23
CA LYS A 84 4.95 -21.52 -9.67
C LYS A 84 5.18 -20.87 -11.03
N ALA A 85 4.33 -21.16 -12.02
CA ALA A 85 4.41 -20.53 -13.35
C ALA A 85 4.20 -19.00 -13.29
N GLN A 86 3.41 -18.49 -12.34
CA GLN A 86 3.32 -17.04 -12.16
C GLN A 86 4.60 -16.44 -11.56
N ARG A 87 5.20 -17.09 -10.55
CA ARG A 87 6.46 -16.63 -9.94
C ARG A 87 7.59 -16.67 -10.95
N GLU A 88 7.74 -17.76 -11.70
CA GLU A 88 8.77 -17.88 -12.74
C GLU A 88 8.66 -16.78 -13.79
N ARG A 89 7.44 -16.46 -14.23
CA ARG A 89 7.21 -15.33 -15.15
C ARG A 89 7.59 -13.99 -14.53
N ALA A 90 7.22 -13.74 -13.27
CA ALA A 90 7.52 -12.49 -12.58
C ALA A 90 9.02 -12.33 -12.26
N ASP A 91 9.70 -13.43 -11.92
CA ASP A 91 11.10 -13.42 -11.48
C ASP A 91 12.07 -13.42 -12.68
N ASN A 92 11.66 -13.93 -13.85
CA ASN A 92 12.45 -13.97 -15.09
C ASN A 92 11.87 -13.07 -16.19
N THR A 93 11.29 -11.95 -15.80
CA THR A 93 10.64 -11.02 -16.72
C THR A 93 11.67 -10.35 -17.65
N ASP A 94 11.39 -10.35 -18.96
CA ASP A 94 12.15 -9.58 -19.96
C ASP A 94 11.69 -8.11 -20.02
N ILE A 95 12.40 -7.27 -20.77
CA ILE A 95 12.06 -5.83 -20.94
C ILE A 95 10.58 -5.64 -21.33
N SER A 96 10.04 -6.53 -22.17
CA SER A 96 8.63 -6.50 -22.59
C SER A 96 7.67 -6.74 -21.42
N GLY A 97 7.97 -7.71 -20.55
CA GLY A 97 7.17 -7.99 -19.37
C GLY A 97 7.30 -6.92 -18.28
N GLU A 98 8.44 -6.24 -18.13
CA GLU A 98 8.58 -5.12 -17.18
C GLU A 98 7.69 -3.95 -17.59
N GLN A 99 7.64 -3.66 -18.90
CA GLN A 99 6.70 -2.68 -19.45
C GLN A 99 5.24 -3.10 -19.27
N LYS A 100 4.92 -4.40 -19.38
CA LYS A 100 3.56 -4.91 -19.08
C LYS A 100 3.22 -4.70 -17.61
N PHE A 101 4.16 -4.90 -16.69
CA PHE A 101 3.97 -4.65 -15.26
C PHE A 101 3.73 -3.16 -14.97
N PHE A 102 4.55 -2.27 -15.55
CA PHE A 102 4.35 -0.82 -15.48
C PHE A 102 2.96 -0.39 -15.98
N ARG A 103 2.54 -0.87 -17.15
CA ARG A 103 1.19 -0.59 -17.71
C ARG A 103 0.08 -1.14 -16.82
N MET A 104 0.27 -2.33 -16.23
CA MET A 104 -0.70 -2.91 -15.31
C MET A 104 -0.87 -2.06 -14.05
N MET A 105 0.21 -1.55 -13.46
CA MET A 105 0.13 -0.63 -12.32
C MET A 105 -0.65 0.65 -12.66
N ILE A 106 -0.43 1.23 -13.85
CA ILE A 106 -1.21 2.38 -14.33
C ILE A 106 -2.71 2.04 -14.41
N GLN A 107 -3.06 0.86 -14.94
CA GLN A 107 -4.46 0.43 -15.03
C GLN A 107 -5.10 0.23 -13.64
N ILE A 108 -4.36 -0.31 -12.67
CA ILE A 108 -4.80 -0.41 -11.28
C ILE A 108 -5.02 0.99 -10.69
N ALA A 109 -4.09 1.92 -10.96
CA ALA A 109 -4.18 3.30 -10.50
C ALA A 109 -5.41 4.04 -11.07
N ASP A 110 -5.72 3.81 -12.34
CA ASP A 110 -6.91 4.36 -13.01
C ASP A 110 -8.20 3.84 -12.38
N GLU A 111 -8.28 2.53 -12.16
CA GLU A 111 -9.43 1.91 -11.50
C GLU A 111 -9.58 2.42 -10.06
N MET A 112 -8.47 2.51 -9.32
CA MET A 112 -8.44 3.04 -7.96
C MET A 112 -8.94 4.50 -7.92
N ASN A 113 -8.42 5.37 -8.79
CA ASN A 113 -8.81 6.77 -8.82
C ASN A 113 -10.28 6.93 -9.24
N GLY A 114 -10.74 6.15 -10.22
CA GLY A 114 -12.14 6.18 -10.66
C GLY A 114 -13.13 5.80 -9.55
N MET A 115 -12.74 4.86 -8.69
CA MET A 115 -13.59 4.38 -7.59
C MET A 115 -13.50 5.23 -6.32
N THR A 116 -12.32 5.78 -6.02
CA THR A 116 -12.03 6.35 -4.70
C THR A 116 -11.58 7.81 -4.76
N GLY A 117 -11.16 8.31 -5.92
CA GLY A 117 -10.53 9.63 -6.05
C GLY A 117 -9.17 9.77 -5.35
N ALA A 118 -8.54 8.67 -4.92
CA ALA A 118 -7.33 8.68 -4.11
C ALA A 118 -6.13 9.40 -4.76
N LEU A 119 -6.07 9.43 -6.09
CA LEU A 119 -4.97 10.04 -6.83
C LEU A 119 -5.18 11.53 -7.09
N SER A 120 -6.34 12.09 -6.75
CA SER A 120 -6.68 13.50 -6.91
C SER A 120 -7.20 14.10 -5.61
N PRO A 121 -6.41 14.05 -4.50
CA PRO A 121 -6.82 14.66 -3.24
C PRO A 121 -7.03 16.16 -3.40
N GLN A 122 -7.98 16.71 -2.64
CA GLN A 122 -8.20 18.14 -2.61
C GLN A 122 -6.96 18.83 -2.04
N THR A 123 -6.38 19.73 -2.82
CA THR A 123 -5.25 20.56 -2.40
C THR A 123 -5.73 21.99 -2.12
N ALA A 124 -5.02 22.69 -1.24
CA ALA A 124 -5.30 24.10 -1.00
C ALA A 124 -5.18 24.90 -2.31
N ARG A 125 -6.12 25.81 -2.56
CA ARG A 125 -6.15 26.63 -3.78
C ARG A 125 -4.79 27.30 -4.00
N GLY A 126 -4.21 27.09 -5.18
CA GLY A 126 -2.93 27.68 -5.57
C GLY A 126 -1.68 26.91 -5.14
N SER A 127 -1.81 25.80 -4.40
CA SER A 127 -0.66 24.94 -4.07
C SER A 127 -0.43 23.84 -5.12
N ASP A 128 0.83 23.56 -5.45
CA ASP A 128 1.20 22.41 -6.27
C ASP A 128 1.21 21.14 -5.40
N MET A 129 0.47 20.11 -5.81
CA MET A 129 0.45 18.80 -5.16
C MET A 129 1.85 18.19 -5.11
N LYS A 130 2.28 17.70 -3.96
CA LYS A 130 3.51 16.91 -3.80
C LYS A 130 3.16 15.45 -3.52
N VAL A 131 3.85 14.55 -4.22
CA VAL A 131 3.63 13.10 -4.12
C VAL A 131 4.93 12.44 -3.71
N LEU A 132 4.85 11.50 -2.76
CA LEU A 132 5.96 10.61 -2.42
C LEU A 132 5.58 9.17 -2.77
N ASP A 133 6.38 8.51 -3.58
CA ASP A 133 6.22 7.10 -3.91
C ASP A 133 7.38 6.31 -3.29
N ILE A 134 7.07 5.53 -2.24
CA ILE A 134 8.03 4.73 -1.51
C ILE A 134 8.02 3.32 -2.10
N CYS A 135 9.20 2.82 -2.46
CA CYS A 135 9.38 1.61 -3.26
C CYS A 135 8.76 1.76 -4.66
N MET A 136 9.05 2.90 -5.30
CA MET A 136 8.35 3.36 -6.50
C MET A 136 8.52 2.47 -7.74
N ALA A 137 9.68 1.81 -7.94
CA ALA A 137 9.95 1.13 -9.21
C ALA A 137 8.89 0.06 -9.51
N PRO A 138 8.34 0.02 -10.75
CA PRO A 138 8.76 0.76 -11.95
C PRO A 138 8.19 2.18 -12.15
N GLY A 139 7.30 2.66 -11.28
CA GLY A 139 6.76 4.02 -11.30
C GLY A 139 5.36 4.17 -11.89
N GLY A 140 4.59 3.09 -12.01
CA GLY A 140 3.25 3.13 -12.61
C GLY A 140 2.25 4.01 -11.86
N TYR A 141 2.24 3.96 -10.53
CA TYR A 141 1.38 4.83 -9.70
C TYR A 141 1.77 6.29 -9.84
N THR A 142 3.07 6.60 -9.74
CA THR A 142 3.57 7.95 -9.99
C THR A 142 3.18 8.46 -11.39
N ALA A 143 3.31 7.65 -12.44
CA ALA A 143 2.94 8.03 -13.80
C ALA A 143 1.45 8.36 -13.93
N ALA A 144 0.58 7.56 -13.31
CA ALA A 144 -0.86 7.81 -13.28
C ALA A 144 -1.20 9.11 -12.53
N VAL A 145 -0.59 9.36 -11.36
CA VAL A 145 -0.83 10.60 -10.60
C VAL A 145 -0.41 11.84 -11.37
N LEU A 146 0.75 11.82 -12.02
CA LEU A 146 1.20 12.95 -12.84
C LEU A 146 0.34 13.17 -14.08
N ARG A 147 -0.38 12.15 -14.55
CA ARG A 147 -1.39 12.30 -15.62
C ARG A 147 -2.66 12.98 -15.09
N PHE A 148 -3.16 12.57 -13.93
CA PHE A 148 -4.34 13.19 -13.32
C PHE A 148 -4.06 14.61 -12.78
N ASN A 149 -2.81 14.88 -12.40
CA ASN A 149 -2.39 16.14 -11.78
C ASN A 149 -1.14 16.66 -12.50
N PRO A 150 -1.27 17.31 -13.68
CA PRO A 150 -0.13 17.70 -14.51
C PRO A 150 0.87 18.66 -13.84
N ARG A 151 0.44 19.39 -12.81
CA ARG A 151 1.27 20.32 -12.02
C ARG A 151 1.88 19.69 -10.76
N ALA A 152 1.58 18.42 -10.48
CA ALA A 152 2.11 17.76 -9.30
C ALA A 152 3.62 17.54 -9.41
N LYS A 153 4.30 17.58 -8.26
CA LYS A 153 5.73 17.29 -8.12
C LYS A 153 5.88 15.92 -7.47
N ALA A 154 6.38 14.95 -8.22
CA ALA A 154 6.61 13.60 -7.74
C ALA A 154 8.01 13.42 -7.19
N PHE A 155 8.10 12.78 -6.03
CA PHE A 155 9.34 12.38 -5.37
C PHE A 155 9.29 10.87 -5.16
N ALA A 156 10.42 10.21 -5.31
CA ALA A 156 10.48 8.75 -5.26
C ALA A 156 11.66 8.26 -4.43
N ILE A 157 11.42 7.16 -3.72
CA ILE A 157 12.47 6.34 -3.12
C ILE A 157 12.31 4.93 -3.68
N THR A 158 13.38 4.33 -4.19
CA THR A 158 13.33 2.94 -4.67
C THR A 158 14.66 2.23 -4.48
N LEU A 159 14.61 0.91 -4.36
CA LEU A 159 15.80 0.07 -4.25
C LEU A 159 16.64 0.18 -5.54
N PRO A 160 17.97 0.34 -5.46
CA PRO A 160 18.84 0.32 -6.64
C PRO A 160 18.82 -1.04 -7.35
N MET A 161 19.01 -1.05 -8.68
CA MET A 161 19.00 -2.29 -9.47
C MET A 161 20.14 -3.24 -9.08
N GLU A 162 21.30 -2.70 -8.75
CA GLU A 162 22.46 -3.45 -8.25
C GLU A 162 22.21 -4.14 -6.91
N GLN A 163 21.14 -3.77 -6.18
CA GLN A 163 20.69 -4.41 -4.94
C GLN A 163 19.43 -5.27 -5.16
N GLY A 164 19.08 -5.57 -6.42
CA GLY A 164 17.90 -6.36 -6.77
C GLY A 164 16.62 -5.54 -6.97
N GLY A 165 16.71 -4.22 -7.06
CA GLY A 165 15.58 -3.35 -7.41
C GLY A 165 15.15 -3.47 -8.88
N HIS A 166 13.91 -3.07 -9.18
CA HIS A 166 13.37 -3.07 -10.54
C HIS A 166 13.81 -1.85 -11.35
N PRO A 167 13.86 -1.96 -12.70
CA PRO A 167 14.06 -0.82 -13.58
C PRO A 167 12.98 0.25 -13.41
N ILE A 168 13.39 1.51 -13.58
CA ILE A 168 12.49 2.67 -13.53
C ILE A 168 11.99 2.95 -14.94
N HIS A 169 10.67 2.89 -15.15
CA HIS A 169 10.04 3.13 -16.46
C HIS A 169 9.41 4.52 -16.60
N ILE A 170 9.22 5.26 -15.50
CA ILE A 170 8.85 6.66 -15.58
C ILE A 170 10.06 7.51 -16.00
N GLU A 171 9.83 8.48 -16.90
CA GLU A 171 10.88 9.41 -17.33
C GLU A 171 11.43 10.20 -16.13
N ARG A 172 12.75 10.19 -15.94
CA ARG A 172 13.40 10.79 -14.76
C ARG A 172 13.16 12.30 -14.64
N ASN A 173 13.04 13.02 -15.75
CA ASN A 173 12.75 14.46 -15.77
C ASN A 173 11.34 14.81 -15.24
N ARG A 174 10.44 13.82 -15.12
CA ARG A 174 9.12 13.99 -14.50
C ARG A 174 9.15 13.87 -12.97
N LEU A 175 10.28 13.45 -12.40
CA LEU A 175 10.49 13.39 -10.96
C LEU A 175 11.19 14.65 -10.48
N ALA A 176 10.59 15.31 -9.48
CA ALA A 176 11.21 16.43 -8.77
C ALA A 176 12.33 15.97 -7.82
N GLY A 177 12.33 14.68 -7.43
CA GLY A 177 13.43 14.07 -6.68
C GLY A 177 13.37 12.55 -6.71
N LEU A 178 14.53 11.91 -6.84
CA LEU A 178 14.68 10.45 -6.82
C LEU A 178 15.82 10.09 -5.86
N GLN A 179 15.55 9.12 -4.98
CA GLN A 179 16.55 8.52 -4.09
C GLN A 179 16.63 7.01 -4.37
N LEU A 180 17.83 6.54 -4.69
CA LEU A 180 18.12 5.12 -4.90
C LEU A 180 18.73 4.56 -3.61
N LEU A 181 17.93 3.93 -2.76
CA LEU A 181 18.35 3.42 -1.46
C LEU A 181 17.44 2.31 -0.95
N ASP A 182 17.98 1.43 -0.10
CA ASP A 182 17.20 0.48 0.70
C ASP A 182 16.58 1.23 1.90
N VAL A 183 15.25 1.38 1.87
CA VAL A 183 14.52 2.06 2.95
C VAL A 183 14.73 1.37 4.30
N THR A 184 14.98 0.05 4.33
CA THR A 184 15.18 -0.70 5.59
C THR A 184 16.50 -0.38 6.29
N MET A 185 17.38 0.42 5.66
CA MET A 185 18.71 0.75 6.15
C MET A 185 18.84 2.19 6.67
N LEU A 186 17.77 2.99 6.67
CA LEU A 186 17.77 4.40 7.08
C LEU A 186 17.76 4.59 8.60
N VAL A 187 18.84 4.20 9.30
CA VAL A 187 18.89 4.16 10.78
C VAL A 187 18.43 5.46 11.45
N ASN A 188 18.90 6.62 10.96
CA ASN A 188 18.55 7.93 11.54
C ASN A 188 17.11 8.36 11.29
N GLU A 189 16.37 7.68 10.41
CA GLU A 189 14.93 7.91 10.28
C GLU A 189 14.17 7.23 11.43
N TYR A 190 14.66 6.06 11.86
CA TYR A 190 13.94 5.15 12.74
C TYR A 190 14.34 5.26 14.21
N THR A 191 15.59 5.60 14.49
CA THR A 191 16.12 5.60 15.86
C THR A 191 17.26 6.59 16.03
N ASP A 192 17.36 7.16 17.23
CA ASP A 192 18.53 7.93 17.68
C ASP A 192 19.45 7.07 18.57
N LYS A 193 19.08 5.82 18.84
CA LYS A 193 19.90 4.86 19.61
C LYS A 193 21.15 4.47 18.78
N PRO A 194 22.32 4.27 19.42
CA PRO A 194 23.53 3.85 18.72
C PRO A 194 23.39 2.43 18.15
N ILE A 195 23.94 2.19 16.96
CA ILE A 195 23.98 0.85 16.35
C ILE A 195 24.77 -0.12 17.23
N THR A 196 24.24 -1.32 17.44
CA THR A 196 24.89 -2.39 18.20
C THR A 196 26.31 -2.67 17.67
N PRO A 197 27.37 -2.65 18.52
CA PRO A 197 28.74 -2.68 18.03
C PRO A 197 29.12 -3.85 17.14
N GLY A 198 28.53 -5.03 17.37
CA GLY A 198 28.77 -6.27 16.63
C GLY A 198 27.80 -6.54 15.46
N HIS A 199 26.92 -5.61 15.12
CA HIS A 199 25.95 -5.85 14.04
C HIS A 199 26.68 -6.03 12.68
N PRO A 200 26.41 -7.10 11.90
CA PRO A 200 27.12 -7.38 10.64
C PRO A 200 27.03 -6.23 9.63
N ASP A 201 25.86 -5.63 9.48
CA ASP A 201 25.63 -4.48 8.58
C ASP A 201 25.94 -3.10 9.20
N ARG A 202 26.68 -3.00 10.32
CA ARG A 202 26.90 -1.72 11.02
C ARG A 202 27.38 -0.58 10.11
N LYS A 203 28.24 -0.87 9.13
CA LYS A 203 28.77 0.11 8.17
C LYS A 203 27.85 0.38 6.98
N LYS A 204 26.82 -0.45 6.76
CA LYS A 204 25.87 -0.32 5.64
C LYS A 204 24.67 0.56 5.98
N PHE A 205 24.39 0.80 7.27
CA PHE A 205 23.30 1.69 7.68
C PHE A 205 23.54 3.12 7.23
N LEU A 206 22.47 3.73 6.75
CA LEU A 206 22.45 5.06 6.17
C LEU A 206 21.96 6.09 7.19
N THR A 207 22.77 7.13 7.41
CA THR A 207 22.45 8.22 8.34
C THR A 207 21.62 9.34 7.71
N ILE A 208 21.35 9.24 6.41
CA ILE A 208 20.53 10.20 5.67
C ILE A 208 19.06 10.09 6.04
N ARG A 209 18.35 11.21 5.96
CA ARG A 209 16.90 11.29 6.17
C ARG A 209 16.25 11.84 4.89
N PRO A 210 15.86 10.96 3.94
CA PRO A 210 15.41 11.40 2.64
C PRO A 210 14.19 12.31 2.77
N PHE A 211 14.20 13.40 2.02
CA PHE A 211 13.11 14.38 1.95
C PHE A 211 12.65 14.92 3.32
N LYS A 212 13.51 14.98 4.35
CA LYS A 212 13.18 15.42 5.73
C LYS A 212 12.41 16.74 5.80
N PHE A 213 12.70 17.67 4.90
CA PHE A 213 12.09 19.00 4.86
C PHE A 213 10.92 19.11 3.88
N HIS A 214 10.44 17.99 3.35
CA HIS A 214 9.27 17.94 2.47
C HIS A 214 8.07 17.37 3.22
N SER A 215 6.89 17.84 2.81
CA SER A 215 5.62 17.25 3.19
C SER A 215 4.78 16.99 1.93
N PHE A 216 4.03 15.89 1.92
CA PHE A 216 3.35 15.37 0.74
C PHE A 216 1.83 15.30 0.94
N ASP A 217 1.10 15.60 -0.13
CA ASP A 217 -0.35 15.53 -0.20
C ASP A 217 -0.83 14.08 -0.47
N LEU A 218 0.02 13.29 -1.13
CA LEU A 218 -0.21 11.87 -1.41
C LEU A 218 1.07 11.06 -1.19
N VAL A 219 0.96 9.94 -0.48
CA VAL A 219 2.06 8.99 -0.27
C VAL A 219 1.65 7.58 -0.70
N PHE A 220 2.47 6.91 -1.51
CA PHE A 220 2.33 5.48 -1.82
C PHE A 220 3.31 4.63 -1.01
N CYS A 221 2.84 3.47 -0.57
CA CYS A 221 3.61 2.41 0.09
C CYS A 221 3.28 1.07 -0.57
N ASP A 222 4.01 0.72 -1.64
CA ASP A 222 3.77 -0.50 -2.44
C ASP A 222 4.92 -1.51 -2.35
N GLY A 223 5.86 -1.29 -1.42
CA GLY A 223 7.03 -2.14 -1.24
C GLY A 223 6.69 -3.52 -0.73
N MET A 224 7.13 -4.54 -1.46
CA MET A 224 7.12 -5.94 -1.05
C MET A 224 8.54 -6.49 -0.95
N VAL A 225 8.73 -7.48 -0.07
CA VAL A 225 9.99 -8.23 -0.01
C VAL A 225 10.16 -9.02 -1.31
N LEU A 226 11.19 -8.68 -2.07
CA LEU A 226 11.48 -9.31 -3.36
C LEU A 226 12.11 -10.69 -3.15
N ARG A 227 11.66 -11.69 -3.93
CA ARG A 227 12.23 -13.05 -3.92
C ARG A 227 13.62 -13.11 -4.52
N THR A 228 13.92 -12.21 -5.45
CA THR A 228 15.17 -12.16 -6.21
C THR A 228 16.26 -11.34 -5.54
N GLN A 229 15.91 -10.54 -4.53
CA GLN A 229 16.89 -9.77 -3.77
C GLN A 229 17.68 -10.70 -2.86
N GLN A 230 19.00 -10.73 -3.06
CA GLN A 230 19.92 -11.44 -2.17
C GLN A 230 19.99 -10.72 -0.83
N ARG A 231 19.77 -11.46 0.25
CA ARG A 231 19.85 -10.98 1.63
C ARG A 231 20.59 -12.01 2.47
N GLU A 232 21.21 -11.52 3.53
CA GLU A 232 21.85 -12.35 4.55
C GLU A 232 20.77 -13.12 5.34
N ASP A 233 21.05 -14.38 5.68
CA ASP A 233 20.07 -15.29 6.31
C ASP A 233 19.44 -14.73 7.60
N TYR A 234 20.23 -14.00 8.39
CA TYR A 234 19.75 -13.41 9.65
C TYR A 234 18.65 -12.35 9.44
N ARG A 235 18.58 -11.73 8.25
CA ARG A 235 17.56 -10.71 7.92
C ARG A 235 16.24 -11.33 7.49
N GLU A 236 16.27 -12.51 6.89
CA GLU A 236 15.15 -13.05 6.10
C GLU A 236 13.87 -13.22 6.94
N GLY A 237 14.01 -13.63 8.21
CA GLY A 237 12.88 -13.80 9.12
C GLY A 237 12.17 -12.49 9.51
N ASN A 238 12.89 -11.36 9.45
CA ASN A 238 12.43 -10.06 9.96
C ASN A 238 12.16 -9.03 8.87
N GLU A 239 12.53 -9.32 7.62
CA GLU A 239 12.54 -8.32 6.54
C GLU A 239 11.15 -7.77 6.22
N VAL A 240 10.10 -8.58 6.35
CA VAL A 240 8.71 -8.13 6.17
C VAL A 240 8.36 -7.03 7.20
N ILE A 241 8.79 -7.18 8.45
CA ILE A 241 8.56 -6.20 9.51
C ILE A 241 9.40 -4.95 9.24
N ARG A 242 10.67 -5.13 8.90
CA ARG A 242 11.58 -4.01 8.60
C ARG A 242 11.06 -3.18 7.44
N LEU A 243 10.65 -3.81 6.33
CA LEU A 243 10.13 -3.11 5.16
C LEU A 243 8.79 -2.42 5.42
N SER A 244 7.83 -3.11 6.06
CA SER A 244 6.51 -2.53 6.34
C SER A 244 6.61 -1.33 7.31
N THR A 245 7.35 -1.47 8.41
CA THR A 245 7.57 -0.37 9.36
C THR A 245 8.36 0.79 8.74
N SER A 246 9.38 0.51 7.92
CA SER A 246 10.15 1.54 7.23
C SER A 246 9.28 2.43 6.34
N GLN A 247 8.38 1.81 5.55
CA GLN A 247 7.42 2.52 4.70
C GLN A 247 6.44 3.36 5.52
N LEU A 248 5.83 2.76 6.55
CA LEU A 248 4.85 3.42 7.41
C LEU A 248 5.44 4.62 8.17
N ILE A 249 6.64 4.47 8.75
CA ILE A 249 7.34 5.52 9.47
C ILE A 249 7.69 6.67 8.52
N LEU A 250 8.31 6.37 7.37
CA LEU A 250 8.64 7.37 6.34
C LEU A 250 7.38 8.11 5.87
N ALA A 251 6.30 7.38 5.58
CA ALA A 251 5.06 7.97 5.11
C ALA A 251 4.44 8.91 6.15
N MET A 252 4.30 8.47 7.40
CA MET A 252 3.68 9.28 8.46
C MET A 252 4.53 10.49 8.86
N GLN A 253 5.86 10.40 8.77
CA GLN A 253 6.74 11.55 9.03
C GLN A 253 6.80 12.55 7.88
N ARG A 254 6.19 12.25 6.72
CA ARG A 254 6.26 13.07 5.51
C ARG A 254 4.88 13.45 4.96
N ILE A 255 3.81 12.80 5.37
CA ILE A 255 2.46 13.18 4.96
C ILE A 255 2.02 14.49 5.62
N LYS A 256 1.35 15.36 4.86
CA LYS A 256 0.70 16.55 5.42
C LYS A 256 -0.54 16.16 6.22
N ALA A 257 -0.92 17.01 7.18
CA ALA A 257 -2.27 16.94 7.75
C ALA A 257 -3.32 17.10 6.64
N GLY A 258 -4.32 16.23 6.64
CA GLY A 258 -5.32 16.14 5.58
C GLY A 258 -4.88 15.35 4.33
N GLY A 259 -3.64 14.85 4.29
CA GLY A 259 -3.11 14.11 3.14
C GLY A 259 -3.74 12.73 2.95
N THR A 260 -3.43 12.11 1.81
CA THR A 260 -3.84 10.73 1.47
C THR A 260 -2.64 9.78 1.49
N LEU A 261 -2.80 8.60 2.07
CA LEU A 261 -1.85 7.49 2.03
C LEU A 261 -2.51 6.29 1.34
N VAL A 262 -1.82 5.70 0.37
CA VAL A 262 -2.22 4.48 -0.32
C VAL A 262 -1.17 3.41 -0.04
N MET A 263 -1.58 2.28 0.55
CA MET A 263 -0.67 1.19 0.91
C MET A 263 -1.17 -0.15 0.42
N LEU A 264 -0.29 -0.92 -0.23
CA LEU A 264 -0.55 -2.31 -0.57
C LEU A 264 -0.48 -3.18 0.69
N LEU A 265 -1.55 -3.94 0.91
CA LEU A 265 -1.68 -4.92 1.97
C LEU A 265 -2.15 -6.26 1.39
N HIS A 266 -2.00 -7.33 2.17
CA HIS A 266 -2.42 -8.66 1.79
C HIS A 266 -3.31 -9.26 2.86
N LYS A 267 -4.32 -10.01 2.44
CA LYS A 267 -5.25 -10.73 3.32
C LYS A 267 -5.85 -9.79 4.36
N ILE A 268 -6.87 -9.04 3.98
CA ILE A 268 -7.58 -8.15 4.91
C ILE A 268 -8.12 -8.91 6.13
N ASP A 269 -8.33 -10.22 5.96
CA ASP A 269 -8.67 -11.21 6.98
C ASP A 269 -7.50 -11.71 7.87
N SER A 270 -6.31 -11.10 7.77
CA SER A 270 -5.17 -11.37 8.65
C SER A 270 -5.04 -10.30 9.73
N PHE A 271 -4.58 -10.69 10.93
CA PHE A 271 -4.42 -9.72 12.01
C PHE A 271 -3.44 -8.58 11.66
N PRO A 272 -2.28 -8.80 11.00
CA PRO A 272 -1.39 -7.70 10.63
C PRO A 272 -2.07 -6.64 9.76
N ALA A 273 -2.87 -7.04 8.76
CA ALA A 273 -3.58 -6.10 7.89
C ALA A 273 -4.74 -5.41 8.62
N ALA A 274 -5.55 -6.18 9.36
CA ALA A 274 -6.66 -5.66 10.15
C ALA A 274 -6.18 -4.66 11.22
N ASN A 275 -5.05 -4.94 11.87
CA ASN A 275 -4.46 -4.06 12.89
C ASN A 275 -3.90 -2.76 12.28
N ILE A 276 -3.33 -2.79 11.07
CA ILE A 276 -2.93 -1.55 10.37
C ILE A 276 -4.17 -0.70 10.08
N LEU A 277 -5.22 -1.29 9.53
CA LEU A 277 -6.50 -0.61 9.28
C LEU A 277 -7.08 -0.04 10.59
N TYR A 278 -7.14 -0.84 11.65
CA TYR A 278 -7.62 -0.40 12.96
C TYR A 278 -6.83 0.80 13.50
N LYS A 279 -5.51 0.78 13.40
CA LYS A 279 -4.66 1.89 13.88
C LYS A 279 -4.93 3.17 13.10
N PHE A 280 -5.00 3.10 11.77
CA PHE A 280 -5.29 4.27 10.95
C PHE A 280 -6.72 4.80 11.16
N SER A 281 -7.70 3.97 11.49
CA SER A 281 -9.08 4.43 11.71
C SER A 281 -9.20 5.43 12.85
N LYS A 282 -8.23 5.45 13.77
CA LYS A 282 -8.16 6.40 14.88
C LYS A 282 -7.71 7.81 14.48
N PHE A 283 -7.16 8.00 13.28
CA PHE A 283 -6.62 9.30 12.86
C PHE A 283 -6.73 9.58 11.35
N ALA A 284 -7.51 8.78 10.62
CA ALA A 284 -7.75 8.93 9.19
C ALA A 284 -9.12 8.34 8.80
N LYS A 285 -9.64 8.75 7.64
CA LYS A 285 -10.81 8.12 6.99
C LYS A 285 -10.33 6.98 6.11
N LEU A 286 -10.89 5.78 6.30
CA LEU A 286 -10.42 4.57 5.64
C LEU A 286 -11.37 4.07 4.56
N GLU A 287 -10.77 3.65 3.46
CA GLU A 287 -11.38 2.85 2.41
C GLU A 287 -10.45 1.69 2.03
N ALA A 288 -11.02 0.56 1.63
CA ALA A 288 -10.26 -0.55 1.06
C ALA A 288 -10.60 -0.69 -0.43
N PHE A 289 -9.58 -0.86 -1.26
CA PHE A 289 -9.73 -1.01 -2.70
C PHE A 289 -9.08 -2.30 -3.18
N LYS A 290 -9.81 -3.06 -4.00
CA LYS A 290 -9.27 -4.21 -4.72
C LYS A 290 -9.54 -4.04 -6.21
N PRO A 291 -8.50 -4.10 -7.06
CA PRO A 291 -8.71 -4.08 -8.51
C PRO A 291 -9.51 -5.30 -8.96
N GLN A 292 -10.56 -5.07 -9.74
CA GLN A 292 -11.42 -6.10 -10.30
C GLN A 292 -10.77 -6.75 -11.51
N LYS A 293 -10.03 -5.97 -12.33
CA LYS A 293 -9.46 -6.44 -13.60
C LYS A 293 -8.08 -7.09 -13.44
N LYS A 294 -7.28 -6.63 -12.48
CA LYS A 294 -5.90 -7.09 -12.24
C LYS A 294 -5.79 -7.68 -10.85
N HIS A 295 -5.02 -8.76 -10.69
CA HIS A 295 -4.81 -9.40 -9.40
C HIS A 295 -6.09 -9.78 -8.62
N GLY A 296 -7.22 -9.98 -9.32
CA GLY A 296 -8.49 -10.36 -8.71
C GLY A 296 -8.37 -11.62 -7.84
N THR A 297 -7.66 -12.64 -8.30
CA THR A 297 -7.46 -13.91 -7.56
C THR A 297 -6.51 -13.79 -6.37
N ARG A 298 -5.66 -12.76 -6.32
CA ARG A 298 -4.67 -12.56 -5.25
C ARG A 298 -5.34 -11.98 -4.00
N SER A 299 -4.76 -12.21 -2.83
CA SER A 299 -5.24 -11.59 -1.57
C SER A 299 -4.79 -10.15 -1.37
N SER A 300 -4.06 -9.58 -2.33
CA SER A 300 -3.62 -8.19 -2.33
C SER A 300 -4.80 -7.23 -2.46
N PHE A 301 -4.74 -6.14 -1.72
CA PHE A 301 -5.67 -5.01 -1.75
C PHE A 301 -4.93 -3.74 -1.30
N TYR A 302 -5.54 -2.57 -1.50
CA TYR A 302 -4.98 -1.28 -1.09
C TYR A 302 -5.80 -0.72 0.06
N MET A 303 -5.12 -0.36 1.14
CA MET A 303 -5.66 0.60 2.10
C MET A 303 -5.52 1.99 1.51
N ILE A 304 -6.59 2.78 1.61
CA ILE A 304 -6.62 4.19 1.26
C ILE A 304 -7.01 4.94 2.53
N ALA A 305 -6.03 5.62 3.13
CA ALA A 305 -6.24 6.48 4.29
C ALA A 305 -6.27 7.93 3.83
N LYS A 306 -7.44 8.57 3.92
CA LYS A 306 -7.66 9.97 3.56
C LYS A 306 -7.72 10.83 4.81
N ASP A 307 -7.48 12.13 4.65
CA ASP A 307 -7.60 13.10 5.73
C ASP A 307 -6.72 12.73 6.94
N VAL A 308 -5.51 12.23 6.65
CA VAL A 308 -4.59 11.70 7.67
C VAL A 308 -4.17 12.83 8.60
N GLN A 309 -4.26 12.59 9.91
CA GLN A 309 -3.87 13.52 10.96
C GLN A 309 -2.56 13.06 11.64
N PRO A 310 -1.38 13.33 11.04
CA PRO A 310 -0.10 12.81 11.54
C PRO A 310 0.30 13.41 12.90
N SER A 311 -0.27 14.55 13.29
CA SER A 311 -0.06 15.17 14.60
C SER A 311 -1.00 14.66 15.70
N HIS A 312 -1.99 13.83 15.37
CA HIS A 312 -2.90 13.22 16.34
C HIS A 312 -2.14 12.30 17.30
N GLU A 313 -2.53 12.24 18.57
CA GLU A 313 -1.80 11.46 19.59
C GLU A 313 -1.75 9.96 19.25
N ALA A 314 -2.85 9.40 18.72
CA ALA A 314 -2.85 8.02 18.23
C ALA A 314 -1.85 7.80 17.08
N ALA A 315 -1.68 8.78 16.19
CA ALA A 315 -0.72 8.72 15.08
C ALA A 315 0.73 8.75 15.59
N LYS A 316 1.03 9.60 16.58
CA LYS A 316 2.35 9.65 17.22
C LYS A 316 2.68 8.35 17.95
N ALA A 317 1.72 7.83 18.71
CA ALA A 317 1.86 6.59 19.45
C ALA A 317 2.16 5.41 18.52
N VAL A 318 1.43 5.27 17.41
CA VAL A 318 1.68 4.18 16.46
C VAL A 318 3.01 4.33 15.72
N VAL A 319 3.46 5.55 15.40
CA VAL A 319 4.79 5.77 14.80
C VAL A 319 5.89 5.38 15.79
N ALA A 320 5.75 5.70 17.08
CA ALA A 320 6.69 5.26 18.10
C ALA A 320 6.74 3.73 18.23
N GLU A 321 5.58 3.07 18.20
CA GLU A 321 5.49 1.61 18.19
C GLU A 321 6.18 1.00 16.96
N TRP A 322 5.95 1.54 15.77
CA TRP A 322 6.60 1.04 14.56
C TRP A 322 8.12 1.24 14.57
N LYS A 323 8.61 2.35 15.13
CA LYS A 323 10.05 2.58 15.32
C LYS A 323 10.66 1.53 16.25
N GLU A 324 9.99 1.20 17.34
CA GLU A 324 10.45 0.15 18.25
C GLU A 324 10.36 -1.24 17.59
N ALA A 325 9.32 -1.51 16.79
CA ALA A 325 9.21 -2.74 16.03
C ALA A 325 10.34 -2.88 14.98
N TRP A 326 10.66 -1.80 14.27
CA TRP A 326 11.81 -1.77 13.36
C TRP A 326 13.12 -2.00 14.11
N TRP A 327 13.31 -1.35 15.27
CA TRP A 327 14.48 -1.51 16.12
C TRP A 327 14.65 -2.97 16.55
N LYS A 328 13.61 -3.60 17.10
CA LYS A 328 13.63 -5.01 17.52
C LYS A 328 13.90 -5.95 16.36
N ALA A 329 13.26 -5.73 15.21
CA ALA A 329 13.46 -6.54 14.02
C ALA A 329 14.87 -6.39 13.40
N THR A 330 15.60 -5.32 13.72
CA THR A 330 16.94 -5.04 13.16
C THR A 330 18.06 -5.31 14.16
N PHE A 331 17.88 -4.95 15.43
CA PHE A 331 18.91 -4.94 16.47
C PHE A 331 18.52 -5.72 17.73
N GLY A 332 17.32 -6.30 17.79
CA GLY A 332 16.84 -7.07 18.94
C GLY A 332 17.51 -8.44 19.07
N GLY A 333 17.11 -9.18 20.12
CA GLY A 333 17.66 -10.50 20.46
C GLY A 333 19.07 -10.44 21.05
N GLU A 334 19.50 -11.56 21.64
CA GLU A 334 20.81 -11.69 22.31
C GLU A 334 21.98 -11.42 21.37
N ALA A 335 21.87 -11.86 20.11
CA ALA A 335 22.88 -11.65 19.08
C ALA A 335 22.88 -10.22 18.50
N GLY A 336 21.86 -9.41 18.80
CA GLY A 336 21.75 -8.03 18.32
C GLY A 336 21.57 -7.90 16.81
N ILE A 337 20.99 -8.92 16.17
CA ILE A 337 20.77 -9.02 14.71
C ILE A 337 19.27 -9.12 14.35
N GLY A 338 18.41 -8.82 15.31
CA GLY A 338 16.96 -8.85 15.16
C GLY A 338 16.30 -10.00 15.92
N GLU A 339 15.15 -9.73 16.54
CA GLU A 339 14.30 -10.75 17.14
C GLU A 339 13.02 -10.95 16.32
N PRO A 340 12.50 -12.19 16.21
CA PRO A 340 11.24 -12.46 15.53
C PRO A 340 10.08 -11.69 16.17
N LYS A 341 9.11 -11.29 15.34
CA LYS A 341 7.86 -10.73 15.86
C LYS A 341 7.13 -11.77 16.70
N VAL A 342 6.77 -11.35 17.91
CA VAL A 342 5.91 -12.11 18.81
C VAL A 342 4.44 -11.89 18.41
N ASP A 343 3.67 -12.98 18.38
CA ASP A 343 2.22 -12.91 18.19
C ASP A 343 1.58 -12.12 19.34
N PRO A 344 0.66 -11.17 19.09
CA PRO A 344 0.11 -10.38 20.18
C PRO A 344 -0.75 -11.24 21.11
N PRO A 345 -0.92 -10.81 22.38
CA PRO A 345 -1.89 -11.42 23.28
C PRO A 345 -3.30 -11.39 22.68
N GLU A 346 -4.12 -12.40 22.99
CA GLU A 346 -5.49 -12.51 22.47
C GLU A 346 -6.36 -11.29 22.84
N SER A 347 -6.15 -10.72 24.02
CA SER A 347 -6.84 -9.52 24.48
C SER A 347 -6.68 -8.34 23.51
N VAL A 348 -5.50 -8.20 22.89
CA VAL A 348 -5.27 -7.16 21.87
C VAL A 348 -6.12 -7.40 20.63
N VAL A 349 -6.28 -8.67 20.23
CA VAL A 349 -7.09 -9.06 19.08
C VAL A 349 -8.57 -8.85 19.37
N PHE A 350 -9.04 -9.24 20.56
CA PHE A 350 -10.43 -9.07 20.97
C PHE A 350 -10.82 -7.60 21.08
N ASN A 351 -10.00 -6.75 21.71
CA ASN A 351 -10.27 -5.32 21.79
C ASN A 351 -10.37 -4.69 20.39
N MET A 352 -9.47 -5.08 19.47
CA MET A 352 -9.56 -4.62 18.07
C MET A 352 -10.86 -5.10 17.40
N LEU A 353 -11.27 -6.36 17.57
CA LEU A 353 -12.50 -6.88 16.97
C LEU A 353 -13.76 -6.24 17.57
N GLU A 354 -13.77 -5.95 18.86
CA GLU A 354 -14.86 -5.24 19.54
C GLU A 354 -15.02 -3.81 18.99
N GLU A 355 -13.91 -3.08 18.85
CA GLU A 355 -13.95 -1.68 18.42
C GLU A 355 -14.07 -1.50 16.89
N PHE A 356 -13.63 -2.48 16.10
CA PHE A 356 -13.41 -2.30 14.66
C PHE A 356 -13.91 -3.47 13.79
N GLY A 357 -14.42 -4.55 14.38
CA GLY A 357 -14.87 -5.74 13.63
C GLY A 357 -15.95 -5.44 12.60
N GLU A 358 -16.91 -4.57 12.93
CA GLU A 358 -17.98 -4.15 12.00
C GLU A 358 -17.41 -3.40 10.79
N GLN A 359 -16.55 -2.40 11.02
CA GLN A 359 -15.92 -1.63 9.95
C GLN A 359 -14.95 -2.48 9.12
N LEU A 360 -14.27 -3.45 9.75
CA LEU A 360 -13.44 -4.43 9.04
C LEU A 360 -14.29 -5.27 8.07
N MET A 361 -15.47 -5.72 8.47
CA MET A 361 -16.39 -6.45 7.59
C MET A 361 -16.90 -5.58 6.45
N GLU A 362 -17.32 -4.35 6.75
CA GLU A 362 -17.79 -3.40 5.72
C GLU A 362 -16.75 -3.17 4.63
N MET A 363 -15.50 -2.90 5.03
CA MET A 363 -14.39 -2.71 4.09
C MET A 363 -13.99 -4.01 3.39
N GLY A 364 -14.03 -5.15 4.08
CA GLY A 364 -13.59 -6.43 3.55
C GLY A 364 -14.57 -7.07 2.58
N ARG A 365 -15.88 -6.87 2.76
CA ARG A 365 -16.93 -7.44 1.90
C ARG A 365 -16.68 -7.25 0.40
N PRO A 366 -16.42 -6.04 -0.12
CA PRO A 366 -16.10 -5.88 -1.54
C PRO A 366 -14.80 -6.57 -1.96
N ILE A 367 -13.80 -6.64 -1.07
CA ILE A 367 -12.51 -7.28 -1.31
C ILE A 367 -12.69 -8.80 -1.47
N TRP A 368 -13.39 -9.43 -0.53
CA TRP A 368 -13.68 -10.86 -0.57
C TRP A 368 -14.59 -11.20 -1.75
N ARG A 369 -15.60 -10.35 -2.05
CA ARG A 369 -16.47 -10.56 -3.21
C ARG A 369 -15.68 -10.59 -4.51
N ILE A 370 -14.89 -9.56 -4.79
CA ILE A 370 -14.07 -9.48 -6.00
C ILE A 370 -13.08 -10.65 -6.08
N GLN A 371 -12.50 -11.05 -4.95
CA GLN A 371 -11.60 -12.19 -4.93
C GLN A 371 -12.32 -13.52 -5.20
N GLY A 372 -13.45 -13.77 -4.53
CA GLY A 372 -14.27 -14.96 -4.71
C GLY A 372 -14.71 -15.11 -6.15
N ASP A 373 -15.19 -14.02 -6.77
CA ASP A 373 -15.60 -14.02 -8.18
C ASP A 373 -14.42 -14.29 -9.10
N ALA A 374 -13.24 -13.76 -8.81
CA ALA A 374 -12.05 -14.03 -9.61
C ALA A 374 -11.58 -15.49 -9.46
N LEU A 375 -11.64 -16.05 -8.26
CA LEU A 375 -11.25 -17.45 -7.99
C LEU A 375 -12.25 -18.44 -8.58
N SER A 376 -13.54 -18.12 -8.60
CA SER A 376 -14.58 -18.99 -9.17
C SER A 376 -14.38 -19.29 -10.65
N ARG A 377 -13.70 -18.39 -11.37
CA ARG A 377 -13.38 -18.54 -12.79
C ARG A 377 -12.04 -19.24 -13.06
N THR A 378 -11.35 -19.71 -12.03
CA THR A 378 -10.06 -20.40 -12.20
C THR A 378 -10.24 -21.91 -12.24
N GLU A 379 -9.39 -22.60 -12.98
CA GLU A 379 -9.40 -24.07 -13.08
C GLU A 379 -8.91 -24.77 -11.80
N TYR A 380 -8.20 -24.06 -10.91
CA TYR A 380 -7.66 -24.66 -9.68
C TYR A 380 -8.57 -24.46 -8.47
N ALA A 381 -9.31 -23.35 -8.38
CA ALA A 381 -10.17 -23.05 -7.23
C ALA A 381 -11.67 -23.05 -7.55
N GLY A 382 -12.03 -22.80 -8.80
CA GLY A 382 -13.39 -22.65 -9.29
C GLY A 382 -13.84 -23.78 -10.20
N ASP A 383 -14.82 -23.51 -11.05
CA ASP A 383 -15.34 -24.46 -12.04
C ASP A 383 -14.73 -24.25 -13.45
N GLY A 384 -13.83 -23.28 -13.60
CA GLY A 384 -13.20 -22.93 -14.88
C GLY A 384 -14.15 -22.23 -15.86
N SER A 385 -15.37 -21.87 -15.46
CA SER A 385 -16.28 -21.10 -16.31
C SER A 385 -15.72 -19.69 -16.52
N ILE A 386 -15.24 -19.44 -17.74
CA ILE A 386 -15.17 -18.08 -18.27
C ILE A 386 -16.62 -17.77 -18.65
N ASP A 387 -17.29 -16.86 -17.93
CA ASP A 387 -18.55 -16.32 -18.41
C ASP A 387 -18.33 -15.68 -19.78
N ILE A 388 -18.72 -16.40 -20.84
CA ILE A 388 -18.90 -15.87 -22.20
C ILE A 388 -20.06 -14.85 -22.21
N ALA A 389 -20.85 -14.78 -21.12
CA ALA A 389 -22.03 -13.95 -20.92
C ALA A 389 -21.78 -12.43 -20.73
N ARG A 390 -20.63 -11.89 -21.15
CA ARG A 390 -20.43 -10.45 -21.37
C ARG A 390 -19.90 -10.08 -22.75
N SER A 391 -19.76 -11.05 -23.66
CA SER A 391 -19.34 -10.79 -25.05
C SER A 391 -20.50 -10.55 -26.03
N GLU A 392 -21.74 -10.92 -25.68
CA GLU A 392 -22.89 -10.80 -26.59
C GLU A 392 -23.80 -9.58 -26.35
N THR A 393 -23.50 -8.72 -25.38
CA THR A 393 -24.17 -7.40 -25.21
C THR A 393 -23.24 -6.22 -25.51
N ALA A 394 -22.03 -6.48 -26.03
CA ALA A 394 -21.09 -5.44 -26.46
C ALA A 394 -21.08 -5.23 -27.99
N VAL A 395 -22.08 -5.76 -28.69
CA VAL A 395 -22.39 -5.34 -30.06
C VAL A 395 -23.72 -4.61 -29.98
N ASP A 396 -23.60 -3.28 -30.10
CA ASP A 396 -24.66 -2.27 -30.14
C ASP A 396 -24.91 -1.55 -28.82
N LEU A 397 -24.05 -0.57 -28.53
CA LEU A 397 -24.35 0.69 -27.83
C LEU A 397 -23.13 1.62 -27.97
N SER A 398 -22.80 1.96 -29.21
CA SER A 398 -22.10 3.21 -29.51
C SER A 398 -23.14 4.33 -29.41
N GLY A 399 -23.40 4.79 -28.20
CA GLY A 399 -24.39 5.83 -27.97
C GLY A 399 -24.60 6.13 -26.50
N THR A 400 -24.08 7.28 -26.07
CA THR A 400 -24.36 7.97 -24.79
C THR A 400 -23.70 7.41 -23.53
N ILE A 401 -22.63 8.10 -23.13
CA ILE A 401 -22.07 8.11 -21.78
C ILE A 401 -23.10 8.78 -20.86
N ASN A 402 -23.62 8.10 -19.84
CA ASN A 402 -23.92 8.73 -18.55
C ASN A 402 -24.30 7.75 -17.43
N SER A 403 -23.94 8.17 -16.22
CA SER A 403 -24.34 7.68 -14.88
C SER A 403 -23.71 6.37 -14.37
N SER A 404 -22.83 6.54 -13.37
CA SER A 404 -22.41 5.50 -12.43
C SER A 404 -23.46 5.40 -11.31
N PRO A 405 -23.85 4.19 -10.86
CA PRO A 405 -24.86 4.00 -9.80
C PRO A 405 -24.47 4.57 -8.43
N TRP A 406 -23.25 5.10 -8.29
CA TRP A 406 -22.77 5.77 -7.08
C TRP A 406 -22.98 7.29 -7.08
N ARG A 407 -23.41 7.90 -8.20
CA ARG A 407 -23.81 9.33 -8.23
C ARG A 407 -25.14 9.56 -7.54
N ASP A 408 -26.10 8.66 -7.75
CA ASP A 408 -27.47 8.83 -7.25
C ASP A 408 -27.55 8.68 -5.73
N LEU A 409 -26.66 7.89 -5.13
CA LEU A 409 -26.54 7.75 -3.67
C LEU A 409 -25.95 9.00 -2.99
N ARG A 410 -25.18 9.81 -3.73
CA ARG A 410 -24.57 11.05 -3.21
C ARG A 410 -25.46 12.26 -3.38
N GLU A 411 -26.38 12.24 -4.35
CA GLU A 411 -27.40 13.27 -4.53
C GLU A 411 -28.62 13.02 -3.62
N SER A 412 -29.01 11.77 -3.35
CA SER A 412 -30.13 11.47 -2.43
C SER A 412 -29.85 11.84 -0.97
N LEU A 413 -28.58 11.98 -0.58
CA LEU A 413 -28.16 12.42 0.76
C LEU A 413 -28.04 13.95 0.90
N LYS A 414 -28.25 14.72 -0.17
CA LYS A 414 -28.24 16.20 -0.12
C LYS A 414 -29.62 16.82 0.09
N GLU A 415 -30.71 16.07 -0.04
CA GLU A 415 -32.07 16.64 -0.04
C GLU A 415 -32.76 16.75 1.32
N ASN A 416 -32.10 16.42 2.44
CA ASN A 416 -32.73 16.56 3.76
C ASN A 416 -31.81 17.25 4.80
N VAL A 417 -31.63 18.56 4.65
CA VAL A 417 -31.25 19.46 5.76
C VAL A 417 -31.98 20.79 5.59
N PRO A 418 -32.84 21.23 6.55
CA PRO A 418 -33.47 22.54 6.48
C PRO A 418 -32.45 23.66 6.74
N LEU A 419 -32.37 24.61 5.79
CA LEU A 419 -31.68 25.89 5.95
C LEU A 419 -32.47 26.79 6.92
N GLN A 420 -31.89 27.07 8.10
CA GLN A 420 -32.21 28.29 8.84
C GLN A 420 -31.11 29.33 8.62
N THR A 421 -31.51 30.47 8.08
CA THR A 421 -30.72 31.66 7.84
C THR A 421 -30.64 32.52 9.11
N SER A 422 -29.47 33.09 9.41
CA SER A 422 -29.33 34.50 9.82
C SER A 422 -27.86 34.88 10.07
N GLY A 423 -27.50 36.08 9.60
CA GLY A 423 -26.51 36.94 10.26
C GLY A 423 -25.04 36.89 9.82
N SER A 424 -24.71 37.65 8.77
CA SER A 424 -23.48 38.50 8.75
C SER A 424 -23.58 39.58 9.84
N PRO A 425 -22.51 40.30 10.29
CA PRO A 425 -21.40 40.81 9.46
C PRO A 425 -20.00 40.95 10.13
N VAL A 426 -19.09 41.58 9.37
CA VAL A 426 -17.90 42.37 9.78
C VAL A 426 -16.52 41.70 9.57
N GLY A 427 -15.78 42.16 8.54
CA GLY A 427 -14.32 42.06 8.43
C GLY A 427 -13.61 43.13 9.29
N PRO A 428 -12.26 43.25 9.32
CA PRO A 428 -11.58 43.80 8.15
C PRO A 428 -10.09 43.40 7.94
N SER A 429 -9.64 43.63 6.70
CA SER A 429 -8.33 44.13 6.22
C SER A 429 -7.00 43.90 6.97
N SER A 430 -6.00 43.59 6.13
CA SER A 430 -4.59 44.04 6.16
C SER A 430 -3.59 43.23 6.98
N TRP A 431 -2.63 42.60 6.29
CA TRP A 431 -1.20 42.65 6.61
C TRP A 431 -0.40 42.38 5.34
N ARG A 432 -0.01 43.48 4.68
CA ARG A 432 1.01 43.57 3.63
C ARG A 432 2.08 44.51 4.18
N ALA A 433 3.04 44.00 4.95
CA ALA A 433 4.27 44.69 5.34
C ALA A 433 5.26 43.66 5.93
N LEU A 434 6.57 43.90 5.72
CA LEU A 434 7.75 43.09 6.08
C LEU A 434 8.35 42.24 4.94
N ARG A 435 8.69 42.93 3.86
CA ARG A 435 10.00 42.78 3.21
C ARG A 435 10.85 44.00 3.59
N GLU A 436 12.16 43.81 3.54
CA GLU A 436 13.25 44.80 3.67
C GLU A 436 13.86 44.92 5.07
N ASN A 437 14.99 44.22 5.26
CA ASN A 437 16.24 44.75 5.82
C ASN A 437 17.27 43.64 6.04
N VAL A 438 18.18 43.40 5.08
CA VAL A 438 19.60 43.03 5.35
C VAL A 438 20.48 43.47 4.15
N PRO A 439 21.50 44.32 4.34
CA PRO A 439 22.44 44.77 3.30
C PRO A 439 23.65 43.80 3.11
N PRO A 440 24.45 43.98 2.04
CA PRO A 440 25.35 42.95 1.49
C PRO A 440 26.79 43.09 1.98
N GLN A 441 27.54 41.99 2.09
CA GLN A 441 28.99 42.01 1.93
C GLN A 441 29.56 40.73 1.32
N SER A 442 30.50 40.99 0.41
CA SER A 442 31.34 40.11 -0.39
C SER A 442 32.58 39.60 0.37
N SER A 443 33.03 38.38 0.07
CA SER A 443 34.44 38.12 -0.26
C SER A 443 34.57 36.74 -0.91
N ALA A 444 35.22 36.71 -2.07
CA ALA A 444 35.55 35.52 -2.82
C ALA A 444 36.87 34.93 -2.28
N ASN A 445 36.92 33.62 -2.09
CA ASN A 445 38.14 32.84 -1.91
C ASN A 445 38.12 31.64 -2.87
N PRO A 446 39.30 31.17 -3.32
CA PRO A 446 39.46 30.34 -4.51
C PRO A 446 38.85 28.94 -4.35
N VAL A 447 38.15 28.50 -5.39
CA VAL A 447 37.50 27.20 -5.49
C VAL A 447 38.54 26.09 -5.56
N THR A 448 38.63 25.28 -4.52
CA THR A 448 39.26 23.95 -4.58
C THR A 448 38.46 23.06 -5.54
N PRO A 449 39.11 22.32 -6.46
CA PRO A 449 38.41 21.42 -7.38
C PRO A 449 37.56 20.41 -6.61
N SER A 450 36.34 20.18 -7.10
CA SER A 450 35.46 19.17 -6.53
C SER A 450 36.09 17.78 -6.71
N PRO A 451 35.83 16.81 -5.81
CA PRO A 451 36.26 15.42 -5.99
C PRO A 451 35.88 14.83 -7.36
N TRP A 452 34.83 15.36 -7.99
CA TRP A 452 34.39 14.99 -9.33
C TRP A 452 35.27 15.54 -10.45
N ASP A 453 35.94 16.68 -10.25
CA ASP A 453 36.87 17.27 -11.23
C ASP A 453 38.18 16.50 -11.25
N VAL A 454 38.67 16.07 -10.07
CA VAL A 454 39.84 15.19 -9.92
C VAL A 454 39.60 13.82 -10.55
N MET A 455 38.40 13.26 -10.37
CA MET A 455 38.02 11.98 -10.98
C MET A 455 37.94 12.08 -12.52
N ARG A 456 37.39 13.18 -13.05
CA ARG A 456 37.24 13.43 -14.48
C ARG A 456 38.59 13.61 -15.20
N GLU A 457 39.56 14.28 -14.58
CA GLU A 457 40.92 14.38 -15.14
C GLU A 457 41.65 13.03 -15.13
N SER A 458 41.49 12.20 -14.08
CA SER A 458 42.12 10.87 -14.04
C SER A 458 41.62 9.90 -15.12
N MET A 459 40.43 10.14 -15.67
CA MET A 459 39.83 9.31 -16.73
C MET A 459 40.29 9.69 -18.14
N LYS A 460 40.87 10.89 -18.33
CA LYS A 460 41.39 11.31 -19.65
C LYS A 460 42.66 10.58 -20.06
N GLU A 461 43.45 10.07 -19.09
CA GLU A 461 44.73 9.40 -19.35
C GLU A 461 44.61 7.88 -19.62
N ARG A 462 43.40 7.30 -19.63
CA ARG A 462 43.20 5.83 -19.73
C ARG A 462 42.43 5.33 -20.94
N LEU A 463 42.25 6.13 -21.98
CA LEU A 463 41.64 5.66 -23.24
C LEU A 463 42.73 5.30 -24.26
N PRO A 464 42.79 4.04 -24.74
CA PRO A 464 43.64 3.69 -25.88
C PRO A 464 43.04 4.26 -27.19
N PRO A 465 43.86 4.52 -28.21
CA PRO A 465 43.42 5.25 -29.40
C PRO A 465 42.44 4.43 -30.24
N HIS A 466 41.41 5.12 -30.72
CA HIS A 466 40.47 4.62 -31.71
C HIS A 466 41.17 4.21 -33.01
N SER A 467 40.88 3.00 -33.49
CA SER A 467 40.91 2.65 -34.90
C SER A 467 39.63 1.90 -35.28
N SER A 468 38.76 2.58 -36.00
CA SER A 468 37.81 1.99 -36.97
C SER A 468 38.43 2.27 -38.37
N PRO A 469 38.06 1.60 -39.50
CA PRO A 469 36.67 1.30 -39.88
C PRO A 469 36.42 0.03 -40.74
N LEU A 470 35.13 -0.14 -41.10
CA LEU A 470 34.54 -0.80 -42.29
C LEU A 470 33.83 -2.17 -42.16
N HIS A 471 32.51 -2.10 -42.33
CA HIS A 471 31.65 -2.87 -43.25
C HIS A 471 32.13 -4.26 -43.74
N LYS A 472 31.34 -5.30 -43.43
CA LYS A 472 30.44 -6.02 -44.36
C LYS A 472 29.79 -7.23 -43.67
N ASP A 473 28.53 -7.47 -44.06
CA ASP A 473 27.81 -8.75 -44.16
C ASP A 473 28.07 -9.86 -43.12
N LEU A 474 26.98 -10.32 -42.49
CA LEU A 474 26.60 -11.73 -42.53
C LEU A 474 25.12 -11.93 -42.13
N LYS A 475 24.40 -12.52 -43.07
CA LYS A 475 23.07 -13.12 -42.94
C LYS A 475 23.17 -14.42 -42.14
N GLY A 476 22.11 -14.74 -41.40
CA GLY A 476 21.72 -16.11 -41.06
C GLY A 476 22.31 -16.68 -39.77
N ILE A 477 21.49 -16.72 -38.71
CA ILE A 477 20.83 -17.90 -38.13
C ILE A 477 19.78 -17.40 -37.14
#